data_AF-A0A7X8RAR0-F1
#
_entry.id   AF-A0A7X8RAR0-F1
#
_cell.length_a   1.000
_cell.length_b   1.000
_cell.length_c   1.000
_cell.angle_alpha   90.00
_cell.angle_beta   90.00
_cell.angle_gamma   90.00
#
_symmetry.space_group_name_H-M   'P 1'
#
loop_
_entity.id
_entity.type
_entity.pdbx_description
1 polymer ?
#
loop_
_entity_poly.entity_id
_entity_poly.type
_entity_poly.pdbx_seq_one_letter_code
_entity_poly.pdbx_strand_id
1 'polypeptide(L)'
;MLTKKKKTFRLYEVVLSVITIIFVVEAASPAAAIGNSQYFWWAFLILTFLLPYGLVAAELGSTYQDEGGLYDWIRRAYGPRWGARAAWFYWINFPLWMASLAIIFPEVLSSISGTEISTFWATIIQLAFIWIVVFISLFRVSDSKWVLNLSAVIKVFLALVVGSIGVYVACTRGMATEFTWGSMLPSLELTSLAYVSVILFNFMGFEVLSSFTSDMENPRKQVPQAIAAGGIAI
;
A
#
# COMPACT_ATOMS: atom_id res chain seq x y z
N MET A 1 33.43 6.44 -18.21
CA MET A 1 32.71 5.17 -18.46
C MET A 1 31.65 5.02 -17.38
N LEU A 2 30.40 5.37 -17.68
CA LEU A 2 29.28 5.21 -16.75
C LEU A 2 28.90 3.72 -16.73
N THR A 3 29.13 3.07 -15.59
CA THR A 3 28.74 1.68 -15.34
C THR A 3 27.24 1.54 -15.55
N LYS A 4 26.86 0.87 -16.65
CA LYS A 4 25.49 0.50 -17.01
C LYS A 4 24.86 -0.21 -15.80
N LYS A 5 23.97 0.48 -15.08
CA LYS A 5 23.19 -0.10 -13.97
C LYS A 5 22.47 -1.33 -14.54
N LYS A 6 22.84 -2.52 -14.04
CA LYS A 6 22.40 -3.79 -14.61
C LYS A 6 20.90 -3.92 -14.31
N LYS A 7 20.05 -3.67 -15.32
CA LYS A 7 18.60 -3.90 -15.24
C LYS A 7 18.36 -5.33 -14.76
N THR A 8 17.72 -5.47 -13.62
CA THR A 8 17.71 -6.73 -12.86
C THR A 8 16.36 -7.01 -12.20
N PHE A 9 15.33 -6.18 -12.39
CA PHE A 9 13.98 -6.52 -11.92
C PHE A 9 13.26 -7.38 -12.96
N ARG A 10 13.04 -8.65 -12.62
CA ARG A 10 12.20 -9.57 -13.40
C ARG A 10 10.73 -9.34 -13.06
N LEU A 11 9.82 -9.74 -13.96
CA LEU A 11 8.39 -9.47 -13.82
C LEU A 11 7.80 -9.95 -12.49
N TYR A 12 8.21 -11.12 -11.99
CA TYR A 12 7.73 -11.63 -10.71
C TYR A 12 8.18 -10.76 -9.52
N GLU A 13 9.39 -10.19 -9.56
CA GLU A 13 9.91 -9.31 -8.50
C GLU A 13 9.18 -7.99 -8.49
N VAL A 14 8.81 -7.50 -9.68
CA VAL A 14 7.98 -6.31 -9.84
C VAL A 14 6.59 -6.56 -9.25
N VAL A 15 5.96 -7.69 -9.58
CA VAL A 15 4.64 -8.06 -9.02
C VAL A 15 4.70 -8.23 -7.50
N LEU A 16 5.72 -8.92 -6.97
CA LEU A 16 5.92 -9.06 -5.52
C LEU A 16 6.14 -7.71 -4.82
N SER A 17 6.86 -6.79 -5.47
CA SER A 17 7.06 -5.43 -4.95
C SER A 17 5.75 -4.65 -4.92
N VAL A 18 4.93 -4.77 -5.98
CA VAL A 18 3.58 -4.16 -6.03
C VAL A 18 2.70 -4.70 -4.91
N ILE A 19 2.66 -6.02 -4.73
CA ILE A 19 1.93 -6.66 -3.62
C ILE A 19 2.46 -6.13 -2.28
N THR A 20 3.78 -5.96 -2.14
CA THR A 20 4.37 -5.44 -0.89
C THR A 20 3.97 -4.00 -0.60
N ILE A 21 3.88 -3.16 -1.62
CA ILE A 21 3.53 -1.74 -1.49
C ILE A 21 2.04 -1.60 -1.15
N ILE A 22 1.18 -2.35 -1.85
CA ILE A 22 -0.28 -2.22 -1.77
C ILE A 22 -0.86 -3.00 -0.59
N PHE A 23 -0.31 -4.18 -0.29
CA PHE A 23 -0.79 -5.03 0.79
C PHE A 23 -0.24 -4.54 2.13
N VAL A 24 -1.02 -3.69 2.80
CA VAL A 24 -0.69 -3.12 4.12
C VAL A 24 -1.58 -3.76 5.17
N VAL A 25 -0.98 -4.35 6.21
CA VAL A 25 -1.73 -5.02 7.30
C VAL A 25 -2.61 -4.04 8.07
N GLU A 26 -2.20 -2.78 8.18
CA GLU A 26 -3.00 -1.69 8.76
C GLU A 26 -4.35 -1.52 8.06
N ALA A 27 -4.46 -1.84 6.76
CA ALA A 27 -5.71 -1.77 6.01
C ALA A 27 -6.79 -2.75 6.53
N ALA A 28 -6.39 -3.83 7.20
CA ALA A 28 -7.31 -4.87 7.65
C ALA A 28 -8.22 -4.39 8.80
N SER A 29 -7.71 -3.55 9.69
CA SER A 29 -8.49 -3.00 10.83
C SER A 29 -9.66 -2.10 10.37
N PRO A 30 -9.46 -1.06 9.54
CA PRO A 30 -10.55 -0.26 9.00
C PRO A 30 -11.45 -1.08 8.06
N ALA A 31 -10.90 -2.04 7.28
CA ALA A 31 -11.74 -2.94 6.47
C ALA A 31 -12.70 -3.77 7.34
N ALA A 32 -12.23 -4.29 8.48
CA ALA A 32 -13.07 -5.02 9.43
C ALA A 32 -14.11 -4.11 10.11
N ALA A 33 -13.75 -2.86 10.43
CA ALA A 33 -14.64 -1.89 11.06
C ALA A 33 -15.85 -1.49 10.19
N ILE A 34 -15.72 -1.58 8.86
CA ILE A 34 -16.78 -1.21 7.91
C ILE A 34 -17.90 -2.28 7.84
N GLY A 35 -17.61 -3.54 8.19
CA GLY A 35 -18.56 -4.64 8.05
C GLY A 35 -18.92 -4.93 6.58
N ASN A 36 -20.15 -5.36 6.30
CA ASN A 36 -20.56 -5.85 4.97
C ASN A 36 -20.64 -4.77 3.88
N SER A 37 -20.79 -3.50 4.26
CA SER A 37 -20.78 -2.35 3.34
C SER A 37 -19.44 -2.20 2.59
N GLN A 38 -18.37 -2.83 3.10
CA GLN A 38 -17.05 -2.81 2.49
C GLN A 38 -17.08 -3.35 1.06
N TYR A 39 -17.84 -4.42 0.80
CA TYR A 39 -17.86 -5.09 -0.50
C TYR A 39 -18.48 -4.20 -1.59
N PHE A 40 -19.50 -3.40 -1.23
CA PHE A 40 -20.11 -2.45 -2.16
C PHE A 40 -19.14 -1.33 -2.49
N TRP A 41 -18.52 -0.70 -1.48
CA TRP A 41 -17.55 0.36 -1.69
C TRP A 41 -16.29 -0.11 -2.42
N TRP A 42 -15.82 -1.33 -2.13
CA TRP A 42 -14.73 -1.95 -2.87
C TRP A 42 -15.09 -2.15 -4.34
N ALA A 43 -16.22 -2.80 -4.65
CA ALA A 43 -16.63 -3.03 -6.03
C ALA A 43 -16.83 -1.70 -6.79
N PHE A 44 -17.46 -0.72 -6.14
CA PHE A 44 -17.68 0.60 -6.71
C PHE A 44 -16.36 1.33 -7.00
N LEU A 45 -15.44 1.37 -6.04
CA LEU A 45 -14.15 2.05 -6.19
C LEU A 45 -13.19 1.30 -7.12
N ILE A 46 -13.28 -0.03 -7.20
CA ILE A 46 -12.53 -0.80 -8.20
C ILE A 46 -12.92 -0.36 -9.61
N LEU A 47 -14.22 -0.24 -9.88
CA LEU A 47 -14.73 0.16 -11.19
C LEU A 47 -14.51 1.64 -11.50
N THR A 48 -14.73 2.52 -10.52
CA THR A 48 -14.74 3.97 -10.73
C THR A 48 -13.40 4.66 -10.49
N PHE A 49 -12.52 4.06 -9.70
CA PHE A 49 -11.24 4.65 -9.31
C PHE A 49 -10.06 3.76 -9.72
N LEU A 50 -9.97 2.53 -9.22
CA LEU A 50 -8.81 1.66 -9.41
C LEU A 50 -8.54 1.39 -10.90
N LEU A 51 -9.57 1.03 -11.66
CA LEU A 51 -9.45 0.68 -13.07
C LEU A 51 -9.00 1.88 -13.92
N PRO A 52 -9.66 3.06 -13.90
CA PRO A 52 -9.19 4.20 -14.66
C PRO A 52 -7.84 4.72 -14.17
N TYR A 53 -7.61 4.77 -12.85
CA TYR A 53 -6.32 5.20 -12.29
C TYR A 53 -5.18 4.25 -12.69
N GLY A 54 -5.40 2.94 -12.60
CA GLY A 54 -4.43 1.92 -13.01
C GLY A 54 -4.12 1.96 -14.50
N LEU A 55 -5.13 2.19 -15.36
CA LEU A 55 -4.92 2.38 -16.80
C LEU A 55 -4.07 3.62 -17.10
N VAL A 56 -4.37 4.76 -16.45
CA VAL A 56 -3.59 6.01 -16.60
C VAL A 56 -2.15 5.80 -16.12
N ALA A 57 -1.96 5.15 -14.97
CA ALA A 57 -0.63 4.82 -14.45
C ALA A 57 0.12 3.84 -15.36
N ALA A 58 -0.58 2.89 -15.99
CA ALA A 58 0.01 1.95 -16.94
C ALA A 58 0.44 2.63 -18.24
N GLU A 59 -0.37 3.53 -18.78
CA GLU A 59 -0.07 4.28 -20.00
C GLU A 59 1.09 5.27 -19.77
N LEU A 60 1.03 6.07 -18.70
CA LEU A 60 2.09 7.02 -18.36
C LEU A 60 3.38 6.32 -17.96
N GLY A 61 3.33 5.26 -17.15
CA GLY A 61 4.50 4.51 -16.70
C GLY A 61 5.16 3.64 -17.77
N SER A 62 4.42 3.23 -18.81
CA SER A 62 5.00 2.54 -19.97
C SER A 62 5.61 3.51 -20.99
N THR A 63 5.02 4.71 -21.11
CA THR A 63 5.40 5.73 -22.10
C THR A 63 6.57 6.59 -21.62
N TYR A 64 6.52 7.06 -20.37
CA TYR A 64 7.54 7.92 -19.76
C TYR A 64 8.39 7.12 -18.77
N GLN A 65 9.58 6.71 -19.21
CA GLN A 65 10.54 5.90 -18.44
C GLN A 65 11.53 6.74 -17.62
N ASP A 66 11.19 7.99 -17.32
CA ASP A 66 12.05 8.88 -16.57
C ASP A 66 11.98 8.58 -15.07
N GLU A 67 13.11 8.70 -14.36
CA GLU A 67 13.25 8.39 -12.92
C GLU A 67 12.38 9.25 -11.99
N GLY A 68 11.73 10.29 -12.53
CA GLY A 68 10.92 11.25 -11.76
C GLY A 68 9.48 10.80 -11.44
N GLY A 69 9.01 9.69 -12.03
CA GLY A 69 7.68 9.13 -11.77
C GLY A 69 6.55 10.16 -11.86
N LEU A 70 5.70 10.24 -10.82
CA LEU A 70 4.55 11.15 -10.73
C LEU A 70 4.92 12.63 -10.95
N TYR A 71 6.08 13.08 -10.45
CA TYR A 71 6.52 14.47 -10.62
C TYR A 71 6.74 14.81 -12.09
N ASP A 72 7.35 13.91 -12.85
CA ASP A 72 7.67 14.16 -14.26
C ASP A 72 6.42 14.18 -15.13
N TRP A 73 5.44 13.32 -14.85
CA TRP A 73 4.14 13.31 -15.53
C TRP A 73 3.40 14.65 -15.35
N ILE A 74 3.32 15.13 -14.11
CA ILE A 74 2.61 16.38 -13.79
C ILE A 74 3.39 17.58 -14.31
N ARG A 75 4.73 17.55 -14.26
CA ARG A 75 5.58 18.59 -14.82
C ARG A 75 5.41 18.73 -16.33
N ARG A 76 5.29 17.61 -17.06
CA ARG A 76 5.08 17.61 -18.52
C ARG A 76 3.68 18.09 -18.91
N ALA A 77 2.65 17.72 -18.14
CA ALA A 77 1.26 18.09 -18.43
C ALA A 77 0.92 19.54 -18.02
N TYR A 78 1.32 19.96 -16.82
CA TYR A 78 0.89 21.23 -16.21
C TYR A 78 2.04 22.20 -15.93
N GLY A 79 3.28 21.81 -16.22
CA GLY A 79 4.47 22.63 -16.02
C GLY A 79 5.12 22.49 -14.63
N PRO A 80 6.29 23.14 -14.41
CA PRO A 80 7.12 22.93 -13.21
C PRO A 80 6.45 23.31 -11.89
N ARG A 81 5.59 24.33 -11.91
CA ARG A 81 4.91 24.84 -10.69
C ARG A 81 3.96 23.81 -10.08
N TRP A 82 3.22 23.11 -10.93
CA TRP A 82 2.25 22.09 -10.49
C TRP A 82 2.95 20.77 -10.16
N GLY A 83 3.99 20.41 -10.90
CA GLY A 83 4.86 19.28 -10.56
C GLY A 83 5.42 19.42 -9.14
N ALA A 84 6.01 20.57 -8.81
CA ALA A 84 6.63 20.79 -7.49
C ALA A 84 5.61 20.70 -6.34
N ARG A 85 4.38 21.22 -6.53
CA ARG A 85 3.31 21.10 -5.54
C ARG A 85 2.89 19.65 -5.32
N ALA A 86 2.70 18.89 -6.41
CA ALA A 86 2.32 17.49 -6.31
C ALA A 86 3.41 16.64 -5.63
N ALA A 87 4.67 16.85 -5.99
CA ALA A 87 5.79 16.19 -5.32
C ALA A 87 5.89 16.54 -3.83
N TRP A 88 5.56 17.79 -3.46
CA TRP A 88 5.53 18.21 -2.05
C TRP A 88 4.42 17.50 -1.26
N PHE A 89 3.20 17.42 -1.81
CA PHE A 89 2.11 16.69 -1.17
C PHE A 89 2.42 15.19 -1.06
N TYR A 90 3.00 14.61 -2.11
CA TYR A 90 3.45 13.23 -2.12
C TYR A 90 4.55 12.98 -1.08
N TRP A 91 5.49 13.93 -0.92
CA TRP A 91 6.53 13.84 0.09
C TRP A 91 5.98 13.92 1.52
N ILE A 92 5.03 14.82 1.81
CA ILE A 92 4.38 14.93 3.13
C ILE A 92 3.63 13.65 3.51
N ASN A 93 3.08 12.93 2.52
CA ASN A 93 2.34 11.71 2.77
C ASN A 93 3.22 10.63 3.45
N PHE A 94 4.49 10.48 3.07
CA PHE A 94 5.35 9.42 3.62
C PHE A 94 5.65 9.57 5.13
N PRO A 95 6.08 10.73 5.66
CA PRO A 95 6.26 10.91 7.09
C PRO A 95 4.96 10.73 7.88
N LEU A 96 3.82 11.20 7.34
CA LEU A 96 2.52 11.01 7.98
C LEU A 96 2.14 9.53 8.05
N TRP A 97 2.38 8.78 6.98
CA TRP A 97 2.13 7.35 6.95
C TRP A 97 3.05 6.58 7.90
N MET A 98 4.34 6.95 7.96
CA MET A 98 5.28 6.38 8.93
C MET A 98 4.85 6.65 10.38
N ALA A 99 4.30 7.83 10.66
CA ALA A 99 3.76 8.16 11.97
C ALA A 99 2.51 7.32 12.30
N SER A 100 1.62 7.08 11.34
CA SER A 100 0.46 6.17 11.50
C SER A 100 0.91 4.77 11.94
N LEU A 101 1.91 4.22 11.24
CA LEU A 101 2.47 2.90 11.56
C LEU A 101 3.13 2.86 12.94
N ALA A 102 3.80 3.94 13.35
CA ALA A 102 4.41 4.02 14.66
C ALA A 102 3.35 3.91 15.78
N ILE A 103 2.18 4.51 15.61
CA ILE A 103 1.09 4.50 16.61
C ILE A 103 0.54 3.08 16.83
N ILE A 104 0.46 2.27 15.78
CA ILE A 104 -0.06 0.90 15.85
C ILE A 104 0.89 -0.03 16.62
N PHE A 105 2.19 0.26 16.62
CA PHE A 105 3.20 -0.64 17.16
C PHE A 105 3.06 -0.87 18.69
N PRO A 106 2.90 0.17 19.54
CA PRO A 106 2.56 0.00 20.96
C PRO A 106 1.23 -0.73 21.19
N GLU A 107 0.21 -0.50 20.37
CA GLU A 107 -1.11 -1.15 20.52
C GLU A 107 -1.01 -2.66 20.30
N VAL A 108 -0.27 -3.09 19.28
CA VAL A 108 0.01 -4.51 19.03
C VAL A 108 0.82 -5.10 20.18
N LEU A 109 1.83 -4.39 20.68
CA LEU A 109 2.65 -4.87 21.80
C LEU A 109 1.84 -5.01 23.10
N SER A 110 0.93 -4.07 23.36
CA SER A 110 -0.02 -4.13 24.48
C SER A 110 -0.98 -5.31 24.32
N SER A 111 -1.47 -5.57 23.10
CA SER A 111 -2.37 -6.69 22.80
C SER A 111 -1.71 -8.06 23.02
N ILE A 112 -0.41 -8.18 22.70
CA ILE A 112 0.36 -9.42 22.89
C ILE A 112 0.75 -9.61 24.36
N SER A 113 1.16 -8.53 25.04
CA SER A 113 1.69 -8.60 26.41
C SER A 113 0.59 -8.56 27.49
N GLY A 114 -0.64 -8.22 27.12
CA GLY A 114 -1.78 -8.09 28.04
C GLY A 114 -1.63 -6.99 29.09
N THR A 115 -0.60 -6.14 28.98
CA THR A 115 -0.28 -5.06 29.92
C THR A 115 -0.48 -3.72 29.22
N GLU A 116 -1.29 -2.84 29.81
CA GLU A 116 -1.49 -1.50 29.28
C GLU A 116 -0.19 -0.70 29.33
N ILE A 117 0.34 -0.37 28.16
CA ILE A 117 1.51 0.49 28.03
C ILE A 117 1.07 1.93 28.29
N SER A 118 1.57 2.54 29.36
CA SER A 118 1.32 3.95 29.66
C SER A 118 1.72 4.84 28.47
N THR A 119 0.99 5.94 28.26
CA THR A 119 1.19 6.91 27.17
C THR A 119 2.63 7.40 27.05
N PHE A 120 3.34 7.51 28.17
CA PHE A 120 4.76 7.89 28.19
C PHE A 120 5.64 6.84 27.51
N TRP A 121 5.47 5.56 27.86
CA TRP A 121 6.22 4.45 27.25
C TRP A 121 5.82 4.21 25.80
N ALA A 122 4.55 4.39 25.46
CA ALA A 122 4.07 4.31 24.08
C ALA A 122 4.78 5.35 23.19
N THR A 123 4.90 6.60 23.66
CA THR A 123 5.61 7.67 22.95
C THR A 123 7.10 7.33 22.71
N ILE A 124 7.77 6.77 23.72
CA ILE A 124 9.19 6.36 23.60
C ILE A 124 9.34 5.26 22.55
N ILE A 125 8.45 4.25 22.57
CA ILE A 125 8.46 3.15 21.59
C ILE A 125 8.21 3.68 20.18
N GLN A 126 7.23 4.57 20.01
CA GLN A 126 6.94 5.23 18.73
C GLN A 126 8.15 6.00 18.19
N LEU A 127 8.79 6.80 19.04
CA LEU A 127 9.96 7.59 18.64
C LEU A 127 11.14 6.68 18.30
N ALA A 128 11.37 5.63 19.09
CA ALA A 128 12.41 4.64 18.83
C ALA A 128 12.17 3.91 17.49
N PHE A 129 10.92 3.53 17.21
CA PHE A 129 10.53 2.93 15.93
C PHE A 129 10.88 3.85 14.75
N ILE A 130 10.48 5.13 14.82
CA ILE A 130 10.78 6.13 13.80
C ILE A 130 12.29 6.26 13.58
N TRP A 131 13.09 6.39 14.64
CA TRP A 131 14.54 6.53 14.52
C TRP A 131 15.22 5.27 13.98
N ILE A 132 14.75 4.08 14.34
CA ILE A 132 15.24 2.81 13.78
C ILE A 132 14.97 2.77 12.28
N VAL A 133 13.75 3.12 11.84
CA VAL A 133 13.42 3.17 10.40
C VAL A 133 14.32 4.18 9.69
N VAL A 134 14.46 5.40 10.21
CA VAL A 134 15.33 6.43 9.63
C VAL A 134 16.78 5.94 9.53
N PHE A 135 17.29 5.29 10.59
CA PHE A 135 18.64 4.76 10.61
C PHE A 135 18.82 3.66 9.56
N ILE A 136 17.87 2.73 9.45
CA ILE A 136 17.87 1.69 8.42
C ILE A 136 17.81 2.31 7.01
N SER A 137 17.00 3.36 6.82
CA SER A 137 16.89 4.08 5.55
C SER A 137 18.19 4.79 5.15
N LEU A 138 19.05 5.16 6.10
CA LEU A 138 20.39 5.70 5.82
C LEU A 138 21.39 4.62 5.36
N PHE A 139 21.13 3.34 5.62
CA PHE A 139 21.95 2.24 5.11
C PHE A 139 21.47 1.79 3.72
N ARG A 140 22.43 1.42 2.86
CA ARG A 140 22.20 0.78 1.55
C ARG A 140 21.45 -0.56 1.58
N VAL A 141 21.05 -1.02 2.77
CA VAL A 141 20.23 -2.22 2.96
C VAL A 141 18.79 -1.98 2.51
N SER A 142 18.28 -0.75 2.59
CA SER A 142 16.94 -0.37 2.11
C SER A 142 16.78 -0.54 0.59
N ASP A 143 17.83 -0.25 -0.18
CA ASP A 143 17.87 -0.43 -1.64
C ASP A 143 18.09 -1.88 -2.07
N SER A 144 18.35 -2.79 -1.12
CA SER A 144 18.66 -4.18 -1.44
C SER A 144 17.40 -4.93 -1.85
N LYS A 145 17.38 -5.39 -3.10
CA LYS A 145 16.33 -6.25 -3.68
C LYS A 145 15.95 -7.43 -2.80
N TRP A 146 16.92 -7.97 -2.07
CA TRP A 146 16.72 -9.08 -1.18
C TRP A 146 15.78 -8.75 -0.01
N VAL A 147 15.86 -7.52 0.52
CA VAL A 147 14.97 -7.05 1.60
C VAL A 147 13.55 -6.91 1.09
N LEU A 148 13.36 -6.31 -0.09
CA LEU A 148 12.04 -6.19 -0.73
C LEU A 148 11.40 -7.57 -0.97
N ASN A 149 12.14 -8.52 -1.53
CA ASN A 149 11.64 -9.88 -1.76
C ASN A 149 11.33 -10.62 -0.44
N LEU A 150 12.18 -10.47 0.59
CA LEU A 150 11.94 -11.08 1.90
C LEU A 150 10.68 -10.51 2.55
N SER A 151 10.50 -9.19 2.51
CA SER A 151 9.28 -8.52 3.00
C SER A 151 8.03 -8.99 2.26
N ALA A 152 8.11 -9.16 0.93
CA ALA A 152 7.00 -9.69 0.13
C ALA A 152 6.59 -11.10 0.60
N VAL A 153 7.57 -12.00 0.76
CA VAL A 153 7.32 -13.38 1.18
C VAL A 153 6.71 -13.43 2.58
N ILE A 154 7.25 -12.66 3.52
CA ILE A 154 6.71 -12.60 4.90
C ILE A 154 5.27 -12.09 4.89
N LYS A 155 4.96 -11.05 4.12
CA LYS A 155 3.59 -10.50 4.01
C LYS A 155 2.62 -11.50 3.40
N VAL A 156 2.99 -12.17 2.31
CA VAL A 156 2.15 -13.20 1.67
C VAL A 156 1.92 -14.37 2.63
N PHE A 157 2.96 -14.81 3.35
CA PHE A 157 2.83 -15.84 4.37
C PHE A 157 1.86 -15.42 5.48
N LEU A 158 1.98 -14.20 6.00
CA LEU A 158 1.08 -13.67 7.03
C LEU A 158 -0.37 -13.58 6.51
N ALA A 159 -0.56 -13.12 5.27
CA ALA A 159 -1.87 -13.06 4.63
C ALA A 159 -2.52 -14.45 4.51
N LEU A 160 -1.75 -15.48 4.14
CA LEU A 160 -2.24 -16.86 4.06
C LEU A 160 -2.58 -17.43 5.44
N VAL A 161 -1.77 -17.15 6.47
CA VAL A 161 -2.02 -17.62 7.84
C VAL A 161 -3.28 -16.94 8.40
N VAL A 162 -3.38 -15.62 8.30
CA VAL A 162 -4.56 -14.88 8.78
C VAL A 162 -5.80 -15.25 7.98
N GLY A 163 -5.68 -15.38 6.66
CA GLY A 163 -6.77 -15.81 5.78
C GLY A 163 -7.26 -17.22 6.10
N SER A 164 -6.36 -18.18 6.30
CA SER A 164 -6.73 -19.56 6.67
C SER A 164 -7.34 -19.66 8.07
N ILE A 165 -6.85 -18.89 9.04
CA ILE A 165 -7.49 -18.76 10.37
C ILE A 165 -8.88 -18.12 10.22
N GLY A 166 -9.03 -17.08 9.38
CA GLY A 166 -10.31 -16.44 9.09
C GLY A 166 -11.32 -17.42 8.50
N VAL A 167 -10.93 -18.22 7.51
CA VAL A 167 -11.79 -19.27 6.91
C VAL A 167 -12.12 -20.35 7.94
N TYR A 168 -11.14 -20.79 8.73
CA TYR A 168 -11.34 -21.78 9.78
C TYR A 168 -12.34 -21.29 10.84
N VAL A 169 -12.20 -20.05 11.32
CA VAL A 169 -13.12 -19.42 12.28
C VAL A 169 -14.49 -19.20 11.67
N ALA A 170 -14.58 -18.78 10.41
CA ALA A 170 -15.85 -18.63 9.70
C ALA A 170 -16.59 -19.98 9.56
N CYS A 171 -15.87 -21.08 9.30
CA CYS A 171 -16.43 -22.42 9.22
C CYS A 171 -16.79 -23.04 10.57
N THR A 172 -16.09 -22.69 11.67
CA THR A 172 -16.29 -23.33 12.99
C THR A 172 -17.16 -22.53 13.96
N ARG A 173 -17.15 -21.20 13.89
CA ARG A 173 -17.91 -20.31 14.81
C ARG A 173 -19.05 -19.55 14.12
N GLY A 174 -19.20 -19.70 12.80
CA GLY A 174 -20.10 -18.88 11.98
C GLY A 174 -19.52 -17.49 11.71
N MET A 175 -19.89 -16.88 10.58
CA MET A 175 -19.51 -15.49 10.30
C MET A 175 -20.18 -14.56 11.33
N ALA A 176 -19.39 -13.72 11.99
CA ALA A 176 -19.87 -12.80 13.02
C ALA A 176 -20.86 -11.73 12.50
N THR A 177 -21.04 -11.63 11.17
CA THR A 177 -21.93 -10.67 10.52
C THR A 177 -22.87 -11.40 9.56
N GLU A 178 -24.18 -11.21 9.73
CA GLU A 178 -25.19 -11.76 8.82
C GLU A 178 -25.02 -11.18 7.41
N PHE A 179 -24.81 -12.07 6.43
CA PHE A 179 -24.76 -11.75 5.00
C PHE A 179 -26.18 -11.53 4.47
N THR A 180 -26.75 -10.36 4.76
CA THR A 180 -28.08 -9.97 4.29
C THR A 180 -27.95 -8.95 3.17
N TRP A 181 -28.67 -9.16 2.05
CA TRP A 181 -28.69 -8.25 0.89
C TRP A 181 -29.06 -6.79 1.23
N GLY A 182 -29.72 -6.54 2.37
CA GLY A 182 -30.02 -5.20 2.88
C GLY A 182 -28.88 -4.52 3.65
N SER A 183 -27.90 -5.25 4.20
CA SER A 183 -26.73 -4.68 4.90
C SER A 183 -25.58 -4.31 3.96
N MET A 184 -25.75 -4.59 2.66
CA MET A 184 -24.84 -4.16 1.59
C MET A 184 -25.18 -2.74 1.07
N LEU A 185 -26.30 -2.15 1.48
CA LEU A 185 -26.64 -0.77 1.16
C LEU A 185 -25.98 0.16 2.18
N PRO A 186 -25.06 1.05 1.76
CA PRO A 186 -24.40 1.96 2.68
C PRO A 186 -25.41 2.96 3.24
N SER A 187 -25.43 3.14 4.56
CA SER A 187 -25.94 4.38 5.13
C SER A 187 -25.01 5.53 4.71
N LEU A 188 -25.56 6.63 4.21
CA LEU A 188 -24.84 7.85 3.86
C LEU A 188 -24.46 8.64 5.14
N GLU A 189 -23.83 7.97 6.10
CA GLU A 189 -23.37 8.59 7.35
C GLU A 189 -21.93 9.08 7.19
N LEU A 190 -21.56 10.16 7.88
CA LEU A 190 -20.23 10.77 7.80
C LEU A 190 -19.08 9.75 8.03
N THR A 191 -19.35 8.71 8.81
CA THR A 191 -18.44 7.58 9.07
C THR A 191 -18.10 6.82 7.79
N SER A 192 -19.05 6.64 6.86
CA SER A 192 -18.81 5.95 5.58
C SER A 192 -17.83 6.72 4.68
N LEU A 193 -17.82 8.05 4.74
CA LEU A 193 -16.90 8.90 3.98
C LEU A 193 -15.45 8.82 4.47
N ALA A 194 -15.25 8.72 5.79
CA ALA A 194 -13.93 8.47 6.36
C ALA A 194 -13.36 7.12 5.87
N TYR A 195 -14.21 6.10 5.79
CA TYR A 195 -13.83 4.78 5.28
C TYR A 195 -13.51 4.76 3.79
N VAL A 196 -14.27 5.50 2.96
CA VAL A 196 -13.95 5.68 1.54
C VAL A 196 -12.54 6.24 1.36
N SER A 197 -12.13 7.19 2.21
CA SER A 197 -10.79 7.78 2.17
C SER A 197 -9.69 6.76 2.47
N VAL A 198 -9.92 5.86 3.43
CA VAL A 198 -8.99 4.77 3.77
C VAL A 198 -8.91 3.74 2.64
N ILE A 199 -10.05 3.36 2.04
CA ILE A 199 -10.07 2.44 0.90
C ILE A 199 -9.35 3.06 -0.30
N LEU A 200 -9.58 4.34 -0.60
CA LEU A 200 -8.87 5.06 -1.65
C LEU A 200 -7.36 5.10 -1.41
N PHE A 201 -6.94 5.31 -0.16
CA PHE A 201 -5.53 5.24 0.21
C PHE A 201 -4.94 3.85 -0.04
N ASN A 202 -5.68 2.76 0.24
CA ASN A 202 -5.23 1.40 -0.05
C ASN A 202 -5.11 1.09 -1.56
N PHE A 203 -5.88 1.77 -2.40
CA PHE A 203 -5.75 1.68 -3.85
C PHE A 203 -4.63 2.58 -4.42
N MET A 204 -4.02 3.44 -3.60
CA MET A 204 -2.88 4.27 -3.96
C MET A 204 -1.57 3.49 -3.85
N GLY A 205 -0.54 3.87 -4.60
CA GLY A 205 0.76 3.19 -4.59
C GLY A 205 1.18 2.56 -5.92
N PHE A 206 0.27 2.45 -6.89
CA PHE A 206 0.65 2.07 -8.25
C PHE A 206 1.60 3.09 -8.89
N GLU A 207 1.55 4.37 -8.49
CA GLU A 207 2.51 5.37 -8.97
C GLU A 207 3.94 5.12 -8.48
N VAL A 208 4.15 4.46 -7.34
CA VAL A 208 5.49 4.12 -6.83
C VAL A 208 6.21 3.19 -7.80
N LEU A 209 5.45 2.39 -8.56
CA LEU A 209 5.98 1.52 -9.61
C LEU A 209 6.74 2.30 -10.69
N SER A 210 6.30 3.52 -10.99
CA SER A 210 6.94 4.39 -11.98
C SER A 210 8.39 4.73 -11.59
N SER A 211 8.66 4.90 -10.29
CA SER A 211 9.99 5.14 -9.74
C SER A 211 10.95 3.95 -9.93
N PHE A 212 10.43 2.73 -10.08
CA PHE A 212 11.23 1.51 -10.29
C PHE A 212 11.44 1.16 -11.77
N THR A 213 10.81 1.89 -12.69
CA THR A 213 10.83 1.55 -14.14
C THR A 213 12.22 1.61 -14.77
N SER A 214 13.12 2.45 -14.26
CA SER A 214 14.50 2.55 -14.77
C SER A 214 15.32 1.28 -14.53
N ASP A 215 15.03 0.53 -13.46
CA ASP A 215 15.72 -0.70 -13.07
C ASP A 215 15.05 -1.99 -13.61
N MET A 216 13.93 -1.86 -14.33
CA MET A 216 13.19 -2.95 -14.97
C MET A 216 13.77 -3.35 -16.34
N GLU A 217 13.76 -4.65 -16.63
CA GLU A 217 14.22 -5.20 -17.91
C GLU A 217 13.32 -4.76 -19.08
N ASN A 218 11.99 -4.80 -18.92
CA ASN A 218 11.05 -4.41 -19.96
C ASN A 218 9.83 -3.63 -19.40
N PRO A 219 10.01 -2.34 -19.07
CA PRO A 219 9.00 -1.53 -18.38
C PRO A 219 7.68 -1.44 -19.16
N ARG A 220 7.74 -1.38 -20.50
CA ARG A 220 6.56 -1.25 -21.37
C ARG A 220 5.55 -2.38 -21.24
N LYS A 221 6.00 -3.60 -20.91
CA LYS A 221 5.13 -4.75 -20.69
C LYS A 221 4.94 -5.07 -19.21
N GLN A 222 6.00 -4.91 -18.42
CA GLN A 222 6.01 -5.25 -16.99
C GLN A 222 5.15 -4.30 -16.16
N VAL A 223 5.10 -3.00 -16.49
CA VAL A 223 4.30 -2.02 -15.73
C VAL A 223 2.80 -2.28 -15.83
N PRO A 224 2.20 -2.42 -17.03
CA PRO A 224 0.76 -2.74 -17.12
C PRO A 224 0.42 -4.09 -16.49
N GLN A 225 1.27 -5.10 -16.66
CA GLN A 225 1.06 -6.43 -16.08
C GLN A 225 1.15 -6.42 -14.55
N ALA A 226 2.07 -5.63 -13.98
CA ALA A 226 2.19 -5.50 -12.54
C ALA A 226 1.05 -4.69 -11.92
N ILE A 227 0.54 -3.66 -12.61
CA ILE A 227 -0.66 -2.94 -12.18
C ILE A 227 -1.89 -3.86 -12.23
N ALA A 228 -2.05 -4.64 -13.31
CA ALA A 228 -3.14 -5.61 -13.41
C ALA A 228 -3.06 -6.69 -12.32
N ALA A 229 -1.86 -7.25 -12.09
CA ALA A 229 -1.64 -8.23 -11.03
C ALA A 229 -1.86 -7.63 -9.63
N GLY A 230 -1.42 -6.39 -9.40
CA GLY A 230 -1.67 -5.65 -8.16
C GLY A 230 -3.15 -5.40 -7.95
N GLY A 231 -3.89 -4.98 -8.98
CA GLY A 231 -5.33 -4.79 -8.92
C GLY A 231 -6.14 -6.08 -8.73
N ILE A 232 -5.62 -7.24 -9.16
CA ILE A 232 -6.22 -8.56 -8.88
C ILE A 232 -5.88 -9.04 -7.46
N ALA A 233 -4.72 -8.66 -6.93
CA ALA A 233 -4.28 -9.05 -5.60
C ALA A 233 -5.00 -8.31 -4.47
N ILE A 234 -5.63 -7.17 -4.79
CA ILE A 234 -6.57 -6.47 -3.92
C ILE A 234 -7.93 -7.14 -4.08
#